data_AF-A0A016TBV4-F1
#
_entry.id   AF-A0A016TBV4-F1
#
_cell.length_a   1.000
_cell.length_b   1.000
_cell.length_c   1.000
_cell.angle_alpha   90.00
_cell.angle_beta   90.00
_cell.angle_gamma   90.00
#
_symmetry.space_group_name_H-M   'P 1'
#
loop_
_entity.id
_entity.type
_entity.pdbx_description
1 polymer ?
#
loop_
_entity_poly.entity_id
_entity_poly.type
_entity_poly.pdbx_seq_one_letter_code
_entity_poly.pdbx_strand_id
1 'polypeptide(L)'
;METSRGVRFESHTGDPEKDLAYERERRRVVDEDGVPTEVADYLDYFAQMIEKKDVPEIHNLYEQHFPDLTERFYRERMWPDEQTVESIVGSDNRLFIILYKELYYRQVYARNQRGPSLSHRFESFMNYQDLFSEILSSKEPVSLSLPNVWLWDIIDEFVYQDDAPPNPENFKYCLLKIPGWKVVYYPSDILDQTLSDYHLVM
;
A
#
# COMPACT_ATOMS: atom_id res chain seq x y z
N MET A 1 -0.07 -53.26 14.39
CA MET A 1 -1.19 -52.68 15.16
C MET A 1 -0.79 -51.27 15.55
N GLU A 2 -1.46 -50.30 14.95
CA GLU A 2 -1.34 -48.86 15.15
C GLU A 2 -1.89 -48.40 16.51
N THR A 3 -1.71 -47.08 16.72
CA THR A 3 -2.37 -46.16 17.67
C THR A 3 -1.63 -45.98 19.01
N SER A 4 -1.34 -44.78 19.51
CA SER A 4 -1.82 -43.44 19.15
C SER A 4 -0.79 -42.38 19.56
N ARG A 5 -0.48 -41.46 18.64
CA ARG A 5 0.12 -40.15 18.94
C ARG A 5 -0.95 -39.32 19.64
N GLY A 6 -0.77 -39.04 20.93
CA GLY A 6 -1.57 -38.03 21.62
C GLY A 6 -1.19 -36.65 21.09
N VAL A 7 -2.01 -36.10 20.19
CA VAL A 7 -2.00 -34.66 19.89
C VAL A 7 -2.52 -33.98 21.15
N ARG A 8 -1.61 -33.39 21.93
CA ARG A 8 -1.97 -32.53 23.06
C ARG A 8 -2.63 -31.29 22.48
N PHE A 9 -3.96 -31.28 22.44
CA PHE A 9 -4.72 -30.05 22.28
C PHE A 9 -4.31 -29.14 23.44
N GLU A 10 -3.53 -28.09 23.16
CA GLU A 10 -3.35 -27.01 24.12
C GLU A 10 -4.70 -26.31 24.27
N SER A 11 -5.35 -26.66 25.38
CA SER A 11 -6.61 -26.10 25.85
C SER A 11 -6.47 -24.59 25.98
N HIS A 12 -7.25 -23.84 25.22
CA HIS A 12 -7.62 -22.47 25.57
C HIS A 12 -8.06 -22.45 27.04
N THR A 13 -7.63 -21.42 27.77
CA THR A 13 -7.70 -21.42 29.24
C THR A 13 -9.16 -21.27 29.73
N GLY A 14 -10.09 -21.00 28.82
CA GLY A 14 -11.50 -20.68 29.11
C GLY A 14 -11.68 -19.30 29.75
N ASP A 15 -10.58 -18.56 29.88
CA ASP A 15 -10.48 -17.23 30.45
C ASP A 15 -10.20 -16.26 29.30
N PRO A 16 -11.20 -15.46 28.87
CA PRO A 16 -11.07 -14.57 27.73
C PRO A 16 -9.91 -13.59 27.87
N GLU A 17 -9.57 -13.19 29.09
CA GLU A 17 -8.55 -12.17 29.35
C GLU A 17 -7.14 -12.73 29.14
N LYS A 18 -6.92 -13.98 29.56
CA LYS A 18 -5.63 -14.67 29.36
C LYS A 18 -5.42 -15.09 27.91
N ASP A 19 -6.47 -15.51 27.22
CA ASP A 19 -6.38 -15.88 25.81
C ASP A 19 -6.10 -14.62 24.96
N LEU A 20 -6.73 -13.48 25.28
CA LEU A 20 -6.40 -12.17 24.68
C LEU A 20 -4.98 -11.71 25.00
N ALA A 21 -4.50 -11.92 26.22
CA ALA A 21 -3.13 -11.59 26.61
C ALA A 21 -2.10 -12.48 25.89
N TYR A 22 -2.40 -13.77 25.74
CA TYR A 22 -1.56 -14.72 24.99
C TYR A 22 -1.52 -14.35 23.50
N GLU A 23 -2.65 -14.02 22.88
CA GLU A 23 -2.69 -13.51 21.50
C GLU A 23 -1.94 -12.19 21.35
N ARG A 24 -2.07 -11.27 22.32
CA ARG A 24 -1.35 -10.00 22.34
C ARG A 24 0.15 -10.20 22.49
N GLU A 25 0.58 -11.10 23.37
CA GLU A 25 1.97 -11.43 23.59
C GLU A 25 2.56 -12.16 22.38
N ARG A 26 1.82 -13.11 21.80
CA ARG A 26 2.21 -13.80 20.55
C ARG A 26 2.30 -12.84 19.38
N ARG A 27 1.39 -11.85 19.28
CA ARG A 27 1.46 -10.78 18.29
C ARG A 27 2.68 -9.88 18.52
N ARG A 28 2.97 -9.51 19.78
CA ARG A 28 4.18 -8.75 20.15
C ARG A 28 5.48 -9.48 19.82
N VAL A 29 5.57 -10.77 20.12
CA VAL A 29 6.76 -11.59 19.83
C VAL A 29 7.00 -11.71 18.31
N VAL A 30 5.94 -11.74 17.50
CA VAL A 30 6.08 -11.70 16.02
C VAL A 30 6.54 -10.33 15.49
N ASP A 31 6.24 -9.27 16.22
CA ASP A 31 6.72 -7.91 15.94
C ASP A 31 8.15 -7.66 16.50
N GLU A 32 8.64 -8.49 17.42
CA GLU A 32 9.93 -8.34 18.11
C GLU A 32 11.11 -9.01 17.39
N ASP A 33 10.85 -9.96 16.49
CA ASP A 33 11.82 -10.39 15.47
C ASP A 33 11.81 -9.34 14.34
N GLY A 34 12.70 -8.35 14.47
CA GLY A 34 12.84 -7.22 13.54
C GLY A 34 12.95 -7.59 12.06
N VAL A 35 13.06 -6.60 11.18
CA VAL A 35 13.13 -6.80 9.72
C VAL A 35 14.23 -7.81 9.38
N PRO A 36 13.91 -8.95 8.72
CA PRO A 36 14.92 -9.93 8.33
C PRO A 36 16.01 -9.26 7.51
N THR A 37 17.28 -9.65 7.74
CA THR A 37 18.43 -9.03 7.05
C THR A 37 18.24 -9.01 5.53
N GLU A 38 17.74 -10.10 4.94
CA GLU A 38 17.48 -10.19 3.50
C GLU A 38 16.46 -9.16 3.00
N VAL A 39 15.50 -8.78 3.84
CA VAL A 39 14.51 -7.74 3.52
C VAL A 39 15.12 -6.36 3.69
N ALA A 40 15.92 -6.14 4.73
CA ALA A 40 16.61 -4.87 4.94
C ALA A 40 17.59 -4.58 3.79
N ASP A 41 18.40 -5.57 3.42
CA ASP A 41 19.33 -5.50 2.29
C ASP A 41 18.60 -5.25 0.97
N TYR A 42 17.44 -5.91 0.76
CA TYR A 42 16.58 -5.67 -0.39
C TYR A 42 16.07 -4.23 -0.43
N LEU A 43 15.56 -3.69 0.68
CA LEU A 43 15.01 -2.33 0.73
C LEU A 43 16.09 -1.29 0.44
N ASP A 44 17.27 -1.42 1.04
CA ASP A 44 18.41 -0.54 0.78
C ASP A 44 18.88 -0.63 -0.68
N TYR A 45 19.06 -1.84 -1.19
CA TYR A 45 19.46 -2.04 -2.58
C TYR A 45 18.42 -1.48 -3.57
N PHE A 46 17.14 -1.66 -3.28
CA PHE A 46 16.07 -1.15 -4.13
C PHE A 46 16.05 0.37 -4.17
N ALA A 47 16.20 1.04 -3.03
CA ALA A 47 16.34 2.49 -2.97
C ALA A 47 17.51 2.99 -3.83
N GLN A 48 18.67 2.33 -3.74
CA GLN A 48 19.84 2.66 -4.55
C GLN A 48 19.59 2.47 -6.06
N MET A 49 18.86 1.44 -6.48
CA MET A 49 18.58 1.21 -7.91
C MET A 49 17.61 2.26 -8.47
N ILE A 50 16.64 2.70 -7.66
CA ILE A 50 15.74 3.81 -8.00
C ILE A 50 16.53 5.12 -8.17
N GLU A 51 17.45 5.42 -7.26
CA GLU A 51 18.33 6.60 -7.37
C GLU A 51 19.22 6.55 -8.62
N LYS A 52 19.81 5.37 -8.91
CA LYS A 52 20.65 5.14 -10.09
C LYS A 52 19.87 5.04 -11.39
N LYS A 53 18.54 4.90 -11.33
CA LYS A 53 17.63 4.73 -12.49
C LYS A 53 17.95 3.49 -13.31
N ASP A 54 18.36 2.41 -12.65
CA ASP A 54 18.63 1.13 -13.30
C ASP A 54 17.31 0.39 -13.58
N VAL A 55 16.62 0.79 -14.66
CA VAL A 55 15.27 0.28 -14.99
C VAL A 55 15.21 -1.25 -15.12
N PRO A 56 16.17 -1.94 -15.77
CA PRO A 56 16.19 -3.40 -15.80
C PRO A 56 16.24 -4.03 -14.41
N GLU A 57 17.07 -3.50 -13.53
CA GLU A 57 17.20 -4.04 -12.18
C GLU A 57 15.98 -3.71 -11.31
N ILE A 58 15.45 -2.48 -11.41
CA ILE A 58 14.18 -2.09 -10.77
C ILE A 58 13.06 -3.05 -11.18
N HIS A 59 12.97 -3.40 -12.46
CA HIS A 59 11.99 -4.36 -12.96
C HIS A 59 12.15 -5.73 -12.30
N ASN A 60 13.39 -6.22 -12.18
CA ASN A 60 13.68 -7.50 -11.53
C ASN A 60 13.36 -7.48 -10.02
N LEU A 61 13.66 -6.38 -9.34
CA LEU A 61 13.37 -6.19 -7.92
C LEU A 61 11.86 -6.13 -7.65
N TYR A 62 11.10 -5.53 -8.57
CA TYR A 62 9.65 -5.41 -8.50
C TYR A 62 8.93 -6.73 -8.85
N GLU A 63 9.25 -7.35 -10.00
CA GLU A 63 8.50 -8.51 -10.51
C GLU A 63 8.90 -9.84 -9.87
N GLN A 64 10.14 -9.98 -9.39
CA GLN A 64 10.67 -11.26 -8.91
C GLN A 64 10.98 -11.24 -7.41
N HIS A 65 11.75 -10.25 -6.96
CA HIS A 65 12.25 -10.24 -5.57
C HIS A 65 11.17 -9.84 -4.57
N PHE A 66 10.37 -8.81 -4.89
CA PHE A 66 9.29 -8.38 -4.00
C PHE A 66 8.25 -9.50 -3.74
N PRO A 67 7.75 -10.23 -4.75
CA PRO A 67 6.87 -11.38 -4.52
C PRO A 67 7.55 -12.53 -3.75
N ASP A 68 8.81 -12.85 -4.03
CA ASP A 68 9.54 -13.91 -3.31
C ASP A 68 9.67 -13.59 -1.82
N LEU A 69 10.14 -12.38 -1.49
CA LEU A 69 10.27 -11.94 -0.10
C LEU A 69 8.92 -11.84 0.61
N THR A 70 7.90 -11.39 -0.12
CA THR A 70 6.52 -11.37 0.38
C THR A 70 6.07 -12.77 0.80
N GLU A 71 6.27 -13.76 -0.05
CA GLU A 71 5.83 -15.13 0.20
C GLU A 71 6.63 -15.81 1.31
N ARG A 72 7.92 -15.49 1.43
CA ARG A 72 8.81 -16.07 2.45
C ARG A 72 8.63 -15.47 3.84
N PHE A 73 8.48 -14.14 3.96
CA PHE A 73 8.54 -13.42 5.24
C PHE A 73 7.26 -12.69 5.63
N TYR A 74 6.36 -12.44 4.68
CA TYR A 74 5.19 -11.57 4.86
C TYR A 74 3.88 -12.20 4.38
N ARG A 75 3.82 -13.54 4.29
CA ARG A 75 2.58 -14.26 3.94
C ARG A 75 1.50 -14.09 5.00
N GLU A 76 1.87 -14.11 6.28
CA GLU A 76 0.95 -14.03 7.43
C GLU A 76 1.00 -12.70 8.20
N ARG A 77 2.01 -11.86 7.93
CA ARG A 77 2.18 -10.54 8.57
C ARG A 77 2.38 -9.44 7.54
N MET A 78 2.28 -8.17 7.93
CA MET A 78 2.45 -7.03 7.03
C MET A 78 3.94 -6.74 6.80
N TRP A 79 4.27 -6.13 5.66
CA TRP A 79 5.59 -5.54 5.46
C TRP A 79 5.87 -4.44 6.50
N PRO A 80 7.14 -4.08 6.74
CA PRO A 80 7.51 -3.09 7.76
C PRO A 80 6.83 -1.73 7.57
N ASP A 81 6.61 -0.99 8.64
CA ASP A 81 6.05 0.36 8.53
C ASP A 81 7.06 1.37 7.95
N GLU A 82 6.55 2.55 7.57
CA GLU A 82 7.33 3.64 6.98
C GLU A 82 8.53 4.06 7.82
N GLN A 83 8.39 4.19 9.15
CA GLN A 83 9.48 4.64 10.03
C GLN A 83 10.59 3.60 10.09
N THR A 84 10.21 2.32 10.10
CA THR A 84 11.16 1.21 10.05
C THR A 84 11.93 1.23 8.72
N VAL A 85 11.26 1.42 7.58
CA VAL A 85 11.95 1.49 6.27
C VAL A 85 12.84 2.72 6.16
N GLU A 86 12.38 3.90 6.62
CA GLU A 86 13.18 5.12 6.67
C GLU A 86 14.47 4.95 7.48
N SER A 87 14.43 4.16 8.56
CA SER A 87 15.63 3.86 9.35
C SER A 87 16.65 2.98 8.61
N ILE A 88 16.21 2.20 7.63
CA ILE A 88 17.05 1.30 6.82
C ILE A 88 17.67 2.08 5.66
N VAL A 89 16.84 2.78 4.89
CA VAL A 89 17.27 3.46 3.64
C VAL A 89 17.77 4.89 3.86
N GLY A 90 17.49 5.48 5.02
CA GLY A 90 17.84 6.86 5.34
C GLY A 90 16.73 7.87 5.00
N SER A 91 16.67 8.96 5.78
CA SER A 91 15.61 9.99 5.72
C SER A 91 15.57 10.81 4.43
N ASP A 92 16.65 10.80 3.65
CA ASP A 92 16.75 11.60 2.42
C ASP A 92 16.05 10.93 1.22
N ASN A 93 15.65 9.66 1.37
CA ASN A 93 15.06 8.82 0.32
C ASN A 93 13.54 8.94 0.21
N ARG A 94 13.00 10.16 0.32
CA ARG A 94 11.55 10.45 0.32
C ARG A 94 10.81 9.81 -0.87
N LEU A 95 11.35 9.91 -2.09
CA LEU A 95 10.73 9.33 -3.28
C LEU A 95 10.61 7.80 -3.18
N PHE A 96 11.65 7.14 -2.69
CA PHE A 96 11.60 5.70 -2.47
C PHE A 96 10.56 5.32 -1.41
N ILE A 97 10.44 6.09 -0.32
CA ILE A 97 9.43 5.85 0.71
C ILE A 97 8.01 5.92 0.14
N ILE A 98 7.73 6.90 -0.74
CA ILE A 98 6.43 7.02 -1.41
C ILE A 98 6.15 5.80 -2.30
N LEU A 99 7.15 5.35 -3.08
CA LEU A 99 7.04 4.16 -3.94
C LEU A 99 6.90 2.87 -3.11
N TYR A 100 7.61 2.77 -1.98
CA TYR A 100 7.48 1.66 -1.04
C TYR A 100 6.06 1.59 -0.46
N LYS A 101 5.51 2.72 -0.03
CA LYS A 101 4.14 2.79 0.51
C LYS A 101 3.11 2.41 -0.53
N GLU A 102 3.34 2.75 -1.80
CA GLU A 102 2.49 2.33 -2.90
C GLU A 102 2.44 0.78 -2.99
N LEU A 103 3.60 0.11 -3.00
CA LEU A 103 3.68 -1.36 -2.96
C LEU A 103 3.03 -1.96 -1.70
N TYR A 104 3.28 -1.35 -0.54
CA TYR A 104 2.70 -1.77 0.74
C TYR A 104 1.17 -1.74 0.67
N TYR A 105 0.57 -0.63 0.26
CA TYR A 105 -0.88 -0.50 0.15
C TYR A 105 -1.45 -1.48 -0.88
N ARG A 106 -0.81 -1.65 -2.03
CA ARG A 106 -1.26 -2.63 -3.02
C ARG A 106 -1.34 -4.05 -2.45
N GLN A 107 -0.37 -4.44 -1.63
CA GLN A 107 -0.41 -5.71 -0.91
C GLN A 107 -1.56 -5.77 0.11
N VAL A 108 -1.85 -4.67 0.81
CA VAL A 108 -3.00 -4.56 1.72
C VAL A 108 -4.32 -4.78 0.97
N TYR A 109 -4.46 -4.21 -0.24
CA TYR A 109 -5.63 -4.43 -1.09
C TYR A 109 -5.73 -5.89 -1.56
N ALA A 110 -4.63 -6.47 -2.03
CA ALA A 110 -4.59 -7.86 -2.53
C ALA A 110 -4.94 -8.91 -1.45
N ARG A 111 -4.56 -8.66 -0.19
CA ARG A 111 -4.76 -9.62 0.92
C ARG A 111 -6.16 -9.57 1.52
N ASN A 112 -6.79 -8.40 1.54
CA ASN A 112 -8.06 -8.22 2.24
C ASN A 112 -9.24 -8.61 1.33
N GLN A 113 -9.74 -9.84 1.48
CA GLN A 113 -10.95 -10.32 0.76
C GLN A 113 -12.20 -9.46 0.98
N ARG A 114 -12.24 -8.69 2.08
CA ARG A 114 -13.32 -7.73 2.40
C ARG A 114 -12.97 -6.27 2.02
N GLY A 115 -11.83 -6.07 1.37
CA GLY A 115 -11.22 -4.77 1.10
C GLY A 115 -10.48 -4.18 2.31
N PRO A 116 -9.61 -3.19 2.07
CA PRO A 116 -8.89 -2.49 3.13
C PRO A 116 -9.81 -1.64 3.99
N SER A 117 -9.37 -1.36 5.22
CA SER A 117 -10.05 -0.45 6.16
C SER A 117 -10.15 0.97 5.58
N LEU A 118 -11.08 1.76 6.10
CA LEU A 118 -11.23 3.17 5.69
C LEU A 118 -9.95 3.97 5.91
N SER A 119 -9.20 3.69 6.98
CA SER A 119 -7.91 4.34 7.25
C SER A 119 -6.89 4.02 6.16
N HIS A 120 -6.71 2.73 5.81
CA HIS A 120 -5.78 2.34 4.76
C HIS A 120 -6.17 2.90 3.39
N ARG A 121 -7.47 3.02 3.08
CA ARG A 121 -7.93 3.68 1.85
C ARG A 121 -7.52 5.16 1.81
N PHE A 122 -7.72 5.86 2.93
CA PHE A 122 -7.34 7.27 3.04
C PHE A 122 -5.82 7.44 2.94
N GLU A 123 -5.04 6.62 3.64
CA GLU A 123 -3.58 6.68 3.63
C GLU A 123 -2.99 6.30 2.26
N SER A 124 -3.55 5.29 1.59
CA SER A 124 -3.23 4.93 0.20
C SER A 124 -3.49 6.10 -0.75
N PHE A 125 -4.67 6.70 -0.67
CA PHE A 125 -5.02 7.86 -1.50
C PHE A 125 -4.07 9.04 -1.27
N MET A 126 -3.76 9.36 -0.01
CA MET A 126 -2.79 10.40 0.33
C MET A 126 -1.40 10.07 -0.24
N ASN A 127 -0.99 8.81 -0.22
CA ASN A 127 0.27 8.40 -0.84
C ASN A 127 0.30 8.62 -2.35
N TYR A 128 -0.80 8.36 -3.06
CA TYR A 128 -0.91 8.70 -4.50
C TYR A 128 -0.88 10.21 -4.74
N GLN A 129 -1.53 11.01 -3.87
CA GLN A 129 -1.43 12.47 -3.95
C GLN A 129 0.03 12.94 -3.78
N ASP A 130 0.76 12.37 -2.82
CA ASP A 130 2.18 12.66 -2.63
C ASP A 130 3.01 12.21 -3.84
N LEU A 131 2.78 11.00 -4.37
CA LEU A 131 3.47 10.49 -5.55
C LEU A 131 3.27 11.39 -6.78
N PHE A 132 2.02 11.75 -7.08
CA PHE A 132 1.73 12.65 -8.20
C PHE A 132 2.22 14.07 -7.94
N SER A 133 2.19 14.55 -6.70
CA SER A 133 2.79 15.84 -6.35
C SER A 133 4.29 15.83 -6.62
N GLU A 134 5.01 14.78 -6.21
CA GLU A 134 6.44 14.63 -6.52
C GLU A 134 6.68 14.58 -8.03
N ILE A 135 5.88 13.82 -8.79
CA ILE A 135 5.99 13.65 -10.26
C ILE A 135 5.61 14.92 -11.05
N LEU A 136 4.60 15.67 -10.62
CA LEU A 136 3.98 16.75 -11.39
C LEU A 136 4.42 18.16 -10.97
N SER A 137 4.90 18.34 -9.73
CA SER A 137 5.24 19.67 -9.20
C SER A 137 6.63 20.18 -9.59
N SER A 138 7.44 19.36 -10.27
CA SER A 138 8.79 19.76 -10.68
C SER A 138 8.75 20.66 -11.92
N LYS A 139 9.49 21.78 -11.88
CA LYS A 139 9.65 22.71 -13.03
C LYS A 139 10.40 22.11 -14.21
N GLU A 140 11.09 20.98 -13.98
CA GLU A 140 11.78 20.16 -14.96
C GLU A 140 11.23 18.73 -14.87
N PRO A 141 11.26 17.90 -15.92
CA PRO A 141 10.77 16.52 -15.86
C PRO A 141 11.41 15.79 -14.67
N VAL A 142 10.60 15.18 -13.80
CA VAL A 142 11.14 14.43 -12.66
C VAL A 142 12.14 13.42 -13.16
N SER A 143 13.27 13.39 -12.48
CA SER A 143 14.36 12.48 -12.75
C SER A 143 14.02 11.10 -12.15
N LEU A 144 12.92 10.50 -12.62
CA LEU A 144 12.43 9.19 -12.22
C LEU A 144 12.29 8.33 -13.47
N SER A 145 12.78 7.09 -13.40
CA SER A 145 12.65 6.12 -14.49
C SER A 145 12.25 4.79 -13.88
N LEU A 146 10.99 4.44 -14.06
CA LEU A 146 10.40 3.19 -13.60
C LEU A 146 10.12 2.26 -14.78
N PRO A 147 10.06 0.95 -14.56
CA PRO A 147 9.60 0.00 -15.55
C PRO A 147 8.16 0.29 -15.97
N ASN A 148 7.86 0.12 -17.26
CA ASN A 148 6.52 0.36 -17.80
C ASN A 148 5.44 -0.47 -17.08
N VAL A 149 5.75 -1.72 -16.72
CA VAL A 149 4.80 -2.60 -16.01
C VAL A 149 4.36 -1.98 -14.69
N TRP A 150 5.32 -1.60 -13.84
CA TRP A 150 5.00 -0.97 -12.56
C TRP A 150 4.27 0.38 -12.73
N LEU A 151 4.62 1.17 -13.75
CA LEU A 151 3.89 2.40 -14.05
C LEU A 151 2.41 2.13 -14.39
N TRP A 152 2.13 1.10 -15.20
CA TRP A 152 0.75 0.71 -15.50
C TRP A 152 0.02 0.23 -14.25
N ASP A 153 0.66 -0.58 -13.41
CA ASP A 153 0.05 -1.05 -12.16
C ASP A 153 -0.29 0.10 -11.20
N ILE A 154 0.56 1.14 -11.12
CA ILE A 154 0.30 2.36 -10.33
C ILE A 154 -0.95 3.08 -10.85
N ILE A 155 -1.09 3.22 -12.16
CA ILE A 155 -2.23 3.92 -12.78
C ILE A 155 -3.51 3.11 -12.65
N ASP A 156 -3.46 1.80 -12.92
CA ASP A 156 -4.62 0.92 -12.83
C ASP A 156 -5.13 0.83 -11.39
N GLU A 157 -4.24 0.73 -10.41
CA GLU A 157 -4.62 0.73 -8.99
C GLU A 157 -5.22 2.08 -8.56
N PHE A 158 -4.65 3.20 -9.00
CA PHE A 158 -5.20 4.52 -8.72
C PHE A 158 -6.63 4.68 -9.29
N VAL A 159 -6.83 4.32 -10.56
CA VAL A 159 -8.16 4.37 -11.21
C VAL A 159 -9.14 3.41 -10.52
N TYR A 160 -8.69 2.20 -10.17
CA TYR A 160 -9.53 1.23 -9.48
C TYR A 160 -9.99 1.72 -8.11
N GLN A 161 -9.13 2.43 -7.36
CA GLN A 161 -9.51 3.04 -6.08
C GLN A 161 -10.56 4.15 -6.23
N ASP A 162 -10.54 4.88 -7.34
CA ASP A 162 -11.52 5.93 -7.66
C ASP A 162 -12.86 5.36 -8.21
N ASP A 163 -12.81 4.25 -8.96
CA ASP A 163 -14.00 3.57 -9.51
C ASP A 163 -14.68 2.61 -8.49
N ALA A 164 -13.97 2.20 -7.42
CA ALA A 164 -14.55 1.45 -6.33
C ALA A 164 -15.63 2.32 -5.66
N PRO A 165 -16.92 1.93 -5.67
CA PRO A 165 -18.03 2.84 -5.43
C PRO A 165 -17.83 3.56 -4.09
N PRO A 166 -17.61 4.88 -4.11
CA PRO A 166 -17.56 5.63 -2.88
C PRO A 166 -18.98 5.57 -2.31
N ASN A 167 -19.11 5.48 -1.00
CA ASN A 167 -20.22 6.19 -0.39
C ASN A 167 -20.08 7.65 -0.88
N PRO A 168 -20.99 8.16 -1.75
CA PRO A 168 -20.79 9.40 -2.50
C PRO A 168 -20.60 10.62 -1.59
N GLU A 169 -21.02 10.51 -0.34
CA GLU A 169 -20.77 11.49 0.72
C GLU A 169 -19.26 11.66 0.99
N ASN A 170 -18.50 10.57 1.11
CA ASN A 170 -17.10 10.61 1.55
C ASN A 170 -16.14 11.18 0.48
N PHE A 171 -16.38 10.89 -0.79
CA PHE A 171 -15.57 11.42 -1.89
C PHE A 171 -15.73 12.95 -2.02
N LYS A 172 -16.96 13.43 -1.81
CA LYS A 172 -17.28 14.87 -1.77
C LYS A 172 -16.53 15.59 -0.64
N TYR A 173 -16.42 14.98 0.54
CA TYR A 173 -15.67 15.58 1.66
C TYR A 173 -14.15 15.61 1.43
N CYS A 174 -13.58 14.63 0.72
CA CYS A 174 -12.16 14.61 0.40
C CYS A 174 -11.81 15.69 -0.64
N LEU A 175 -12.57 15.81 -1.73
CA LEU A 175 -12.33 16.81 -2.78
C LEU A 175 -12.48 18.26 -2.29
N LEU A 176 -13.40 18.51 -1.35
CA LEU A 176 -13.60 19.84 -0.76
C LEU A 176 -12.45 20.30 0.16
N LYS A 177 -11.52 19.41 0.53
CA LYS A 177 -10.32 19.76 1.32
C LYS A 177 -9.11 20.13 0.47
N ILE A 178 -9.16 19.96 -0.85
CA ILE A 178 -8.07 20.30 -1.76
C ILE A 178 -8.17 21.80 -2.11
N PRO A 179 -7.18 22.63 -1.74
CA PRO A 179 -7.23 24.05 -2.03
C PRO A 179 -7.28 24.31 -3.55
N GLY A 180 -8.32 24.99 -4.02
CA GLY A 180 -8.49 25.37 -5.43
C GLY A 180 -9.53 24.56 -6.21
N TRP A 181 -9.98 23.42 -5.68
CA TRP A 181 -10.98 22.58 -6.36
C TRP A 181 -12.39 22.97 -5.93
N LYS A 182 -13.32 23.11 -6.89
CA LYS A 182 -14.73 23.39 -6.63
C LYS A 182 -15.62 22.37 -7.34
N VAL A 183 -16.54 21.76 -6.59
CA VAL A 183 -17.58 20.87 -7.14
C VAL A 183 -18.69 21.74 -7.72
N VAL A 184 -18.91 21.69 -9.04
CA VAL A 184 -20.01 22.39 -9.72
C VAL A 184 -21.16 21.41 -9.95
N TYR A 185 -22.35 21.74 -9.44
CA TYR A 185 -23.58 20.97 -9.67
C TYR A 185 -24.37 21.59 -10.82
N TYR A 186 -24.84 20.77 -11.76
CA TYR A 186 -25.92 21.16 -12.66
C TYR A 186 -27.25 20.58 -12.14
N PRO A 187 -28.30 21.41 -11.96
CA PRO A 187 -29.61 20.94 -11.55
C PRO A 187 -30.23 20.06 -12.64
N SER A 188 -30.80 18.94 -12.19
CA SER A 188 -31.27 17.82 -12.98
C SER A 188 -32.59 18.09 -13.71
N ASP A 189 -32.60 18.95 -14.73
CA ASP A 189 -33.80 19.19 -15.55
C ASP A 189 -33.58 19.06 -17.07
N ILE A 190 -32.50 18.41 -17.52
CA ILE A 190 -32.34 18.03 -18.93
C ILE A 190 -32.10 16.52 -19.00
N LEU A 191 -33.09 15.87 -19.60
CA LEU A 191 -33.34 14.43 -19.67
C LEU A 191 -32.27 13.65 -20.46
N ASP A 192 -32.00 12.46 -19.92
CA ASP A 192 -31.81 11.20 -20.65
C ASP A 192 -30.49 11.01 -21.41
N GLN A 193 -29.43 10.60 -20.69
CA GLN A 193 -28.30 9.88 -21.28
C GLN A 193 -27.41 9.16 -20.24
N THR A 194 -26.99 7.98 -20.67
CA THR A 194 -26.00 7.06 -20.13
C THR A 194 -24.75 7.69 -19.54
N LEU A 195 -24.36 7.28 -18.31
CA LEU A 195 -22.99 7.04 -17.79
C LEU A 195 -21.79 7.87 -18.33
N SER A 196 -22.01 9.11 -18.73
CA SER A 196 -20.99 10.08 -19.10
C SER A 196 -21.45 11.40 -18.51
N ASP A 197 -20.55 12.08 -17.80
CA ASP A 197 -20.54 13.54 -17.54
C ASP A 197 -20.00 13.89 -16.15
N TYR A 198 -19.08 13.08 -15.61
CA TYR A 198 -18.03 13.63 -14.75
C TYR A 198 -16.89 14.11 -15.64
N HIS A 199 -16.90 15.40 -15.98
CA HIS A 199 -15.75 16.03 -16.62
C HIS A 199 -14.99 16.86 -15.59
N LEU A 200 -13.75 16.45 -15.30
CA LEU A 200 -12.77 17.29 -14.61
C LEU A 200 -12.45 18.50 -15.51
N VAL A 201 -12.53 19.70 -14.94
CA VAL A 201 -12.05 20.92 -15.60
C VAL A 201 -11.02 21.57 -14.69
N MET A 202 -9.84 21.85 -15.23
CA MET A 202 -8.78 22.63 -14.57
C MET A 202 -9.17 24.09 -14.38
#